data_AF-A0A957EKI0-F1
#
_entry.id   AF-A0A957EKI0-F1
#
_cell.length_a   1.000
_cell.length_b   1.000
_cell.length_c   1.000
_cell.angle_alpha   90.00
_cell.angle_beta   90.00
_cell.angle_gamma   90.00
#
_symmetry.space_group_name_H-M   'P 1'
#
loop_
_entity.id
_entity.type
_entity.pdbx_description
1 polymer ?
#
loop_
_entity_poly.entity_id
_entity_poly.type
_entity_poly.pdbx_seq_one_letter_code
_entity_poly.pdbx_strand_id
1 'polypeptide(L)'
;PYNDTFTAELGGTDLEVVLITSTFEYEVIAPLNFAFGTQHEIIAVNSAFGVGDITNSTYDGVTPLLRASTPIESGAPVNIVFSVQDLGDSIYDSAVFLDNFFWSSDPECSEGAGFAPEITPILPGVGGILSYTNLDGTHTTVDVPADAISDTIYLVFQKFISPTNPLNGPSVIQTPDSGSLQYANRAFNLKAILAAYKAYLPLVVNNSTPGMAAATTSAPLNITTSDGDVTLLHPMQITLEYSDEDIADISDEASLRLYQWNGSAWIDAVTTCAGGTAADYTSDTAANYVQLPVCTFGEFMMAGN
;
A
#
# COMPACT_ATOMS: atom_id res chain seq x y z
N PRO A 1 14.60 7.26 23.53
CA PRO A 1 13.70 8.43 23.42
C PRO A 1 12.26 7.95 23.66
N TYR A 2 11.50 8.65 24.49
CA TYR A 2 10.06 8.40 24.62
C TYR A 2 9.44 8.53 23.22
N ASN A 3 8.62 7.56 22.86
CA ASN A 3 8.13 7.45 21.49
C ASN A 3 6.74 6.85 21.55
N ASP A 4 5.76 7.61 21.13
CA ASP A 4 4.41 7.11 21.08
C ASP A 4 4.29 6.04 20.01
N THR A 5 3.41 5.07 20.27
CA THR A 5 3.26 3.91 19.41
C THR A 5 1.80 3.55 19.22
N PHE A 6 1.52 2.90 18.09
CA PHE A 6 0.25 2.29 17.78
C PHE A 6 0.45 0.78 17.57
N THR A 7 -0.43 -0.01 18.17
CA THR A 7 -0.50 -1.46 17.98
C THR A 7 -1.92 -1.89 17.65
N ALA A 8 -2.03 -2.91 16.81
CA ALA A 8 -3.27 -3.62 16.50
C ALA A 8 -3.00 -5.11 16.67
N GLU A 9 -3.56 -5.72 17.71
CA GLU A 9 -3.29 -7.11 18.09
C GLU A 9 -4.44 -8.04 17.72
N LEU A 10 -4.12 -9.18 17.08
CA LEU A 10 -5.10 -10.21 16.72
C LEU A 10 -5.16 -11.30 17.78
N GLY A 11 -6.37 -11.68 18.19
CA GLY A 11 -6.61 -12.76 19.16
C GLY A 11 -6.62 -12.31 20.63
N GLY A 12 -6.45 -11.02 20.91
CA GLY A 12 -6.36 -10.48 22.27
C GLY A 12 -5.27 -9.42 22.34
N THR A 13 -4.67 -9.26 23.53
CA THR A 13 -3.52 -8.39 23.75
C THR A 13 -2.53 -9.09 24.68
N ASP A 14 -1.25 -9.04 24.35
CA ASP A 14 -0.13 -9.40 25.23
C ASP A 14 0.86 -8.23 25.26
N LEU A 15 0.32 -7.02 25.19
CA LEU A 15 1.06 -5.77 25.17
C LEU A 15 1.76 -5.54 26.51
N GLU A 16 3.09 -5.40 26.47
CA GLU A 16 3.93 -5.02 27.59
C GLU A 16 4.71 -3.74 27.27
N VAL A 17 4.81 -2.85 28.26
CA VAL A 17 5.66 -1.66 28.19
C VAL A 17 6.76 -1.81 29.24
N VAL A 18 7.99 -1.99 28.79
CA VAL A 18 9.15 -2.31 29.64
C VAL A 18 10.09 -1.11 29.72
N LEU A 19 10.55 -0.77 30.94
CA LEU A 19 11.61 0.23 31.12
C LEU A 19 12.98 -0.43 30.96
N ILE A 20 13.73 -0.03 29.93
CA ILE A 20 15.12 -0.39 29.75
C ILE A 20 15.97 0.41 30.74
N THR A 21 16.28 -0.23 31.88
CA THR A 21 16.99 0.43 33.00
C THR A 21 18.37 0.99 32.68
N SER A 22 19.05 0.51 31.62
CA SER A 22 20.36 1.01 31.20
C SER A 22 20.29 2.33 30.42
N THR A 23 19.20 2.56 29.69
CA THR A 23 19.00 3.76 28.85
C THR A 23 17.92 4.69 29.39
N PHE A 24 17.12 4.24 30.37
CA PHE A 24 15.91 4.91 30.85
C PHE A 24 14.88 5.15 29.75
N GLU A 25 14.82 4.24 28.77
CA GLU A 25 13.88 4.28 27.66
C GLU A 25 12.80 3.22 27.83
N TYR A 26 11.60 3.46 27.29
CA TYR A 26 10.55 2.45 27.24
C TYR A 26 10.65 1.66 25.94
N GLU A 27 10.42 0.36 26.05
CA GLU A 27 10.25 -0.57 24.93
C GLU A 27 8.82 -1.11 24.96
N VAL A 28 8.19 -1.13 23.79
CA VAL A 28 6.86 -1.75 23.61
C VAL A 28 7.08 -3.14 23.03
N ILE A 29 6.56 -4.14 23.74
CA ILE A 29 6.54 -5.54 23.33
C ILE A 29 5.09 -5.89 23.02
N ALA A 30 4.78 -6.19 21.76
CA ALA A 30 3.42 -6.49 21.31
C ALA A 30 3.46 -7.71 20.38
N PRO A 31 3.57 -8.93 20.92
CA PRO A 31 3.85 -10.13 20.13
C PRO A 31 2.67 -10.58 19.26
N LEU A 32 1.47 -10.05 19.50
CA LEU A 32 0.28 -10.31 18.68
C LEU A 32 -0.03 -9.15 17.72
N ASN A 33 0.81 -8.12 17.68
CA ASN A 33 0.62 -6.97 16.80
C ASN A 33 0.69 -7.43 15.35
N PHE A 34 -0.17 -6.93 14.49
CA PHE A 34 -0.10 -7.14 13.04
C PHE A 34 0.08 -5.83 12.27
N ALA A 35 -0.01 -4.68 12.93
CA ALA A 35 0.24 -3.38 12.34
C ALA A 35 1.74 -3.03 12.41
N PHE A 36 2.58 -3.84 11.77
CA PHE A 36 4.01 -3.57 11.68
C PHE A 36 4.36 -2.67 10.48
N GLY A 37 5.38 -1.85 10.64
CA GLY A 37 5.98 -1.08 9.55
C GLY A 37 6.65 -1.95 8.48
N THR A 38 7.14 -1.30 7.43
CA THR A 38 7.79 -1.98 6.29
C THR A 38 9.05 -2.75 6.68
N GLN A 39 9.69 -2.42 7.79
CA GLN A 39 10.88 -3.12 8.32
C GLN A 39 10.50 -4.09 9.45
N HIS A 40 9.22 -4.43 9.58
CA HIS A 40 8.66 -5.25 10.65
C HIS A 40 8.85 -4.62 12.05
N GLU A 41 8.86 -3.29 12.12
CA GLU A 41 8.93 -2.51 13.34
C GLU A 41 7.55 -2.09 13.85
N ILE A 42 7.40 -1.77 15.13
CA ILE A 42 6.16 -1.18 15.65
C ILE A 42 5.96 0.22 15.03
N ILE A 43 4.72 0.54 14.63
CA ILE A 43 4.38 1.89 14.16
C ILE A 43 4.55 2.86 15.34
N ALA A 44 5.45 3.80 15.15
CA ALA A 44 5.84 4.79 16.15
C ALA A 44 6.14 6.13 15.50
N VAL A 45 6.24 7.20 16.30
CA VAL A 45 6.60 8.56 15.80
C VAL A 45 7.87 8.52 14.95
N ASN A 46 8.83 7.69 15.35
CA ASN A 46 10.12 7.53 14.68
C ASN A 46 10.20 6.34 13.69
N SER A 47 9.08 5.66 13.38
CA SER A 47 9.07 4.55 12.40
C SER A 47 9.23 5.05 10.96
N ALA A 48 9.41 4.14 9.99
CA ALA A 48 9.60 4.51 8.58
C ALA A 48 8.43 5.31 7.96
N PHE A 49 7.24 5.21 8.56
CA PHE A 49 6.08 6.01 8.14
C PHE A 49 6.08 7.42 8.73
N GLY A 50 6.83 7.63 9.81
CA GLY A 50 7.14 8.91 10.45
C GLY A 50 5.93 9.72 10.93
N VAL A 51 6.20 10.67 11.82
CA VAL A 51 5.32 11.81 12.09
C VAL A 51 6.19 13.04 11.87
N GLY A 52 5.79 13.93 10.96
CA GLY A 52 6.51 15.17 10.68
C GLY A 52 6.28 16.25 11.75
N ASP A 53 6.89 17.42 11.57
CA ASP A 53 6.83 18.53 12.52
C ASP A 53 5.40 18.98 12.88
N ILE A 54 5.24 19.52 14.11
CA ILE A 54 3.98 19.99 14.71
C ILE A 54 3.28 21.05 13.84
N THR A 55 1.98 20.83 13.63
CA THR A 55 1.10 21.58 12.74
C THR A 55 0.22 22.65 13.42
N ASN A 56 0.45 22.96 14.70
CA ASN A 56 -0.48 23.75 15.54
C ASN A 56 -1.89 23.15 15.69
N SER A 57 -1.96 21.80 15.62
CA SER A 57 -3.01 20.86 16.05
C SER A 57 -4.41 20.94 15.41
N THR A 58 -4.49 20.50 14.15
CA THR A 58 -5.73 20.02 13.51
C THR A 58 -5.75 18.50 13.22
N TYR A 59 -4.87 17.71 13.86
CA TYR A 59 -4.64 16.30 13.51
C TYR A 59 -4.20 16.07 12.05
N ASP A 60 -3.59 17.09 11.46
CA ASP A 60 -2.97 17.10 10.13
C ASP A 60 -1.54 16.55 10.16
N GLY A 61 -1.28 15.60 11.07
CA GLY A 61 -0.01 14.89 11.15
C GLY A 61 0.40 14.34 9.78
N VAL A 62 1.69 14.34 9.50
CA VAL A 62 2.26 13.97 8.18
C VAL A 62 2.19 12.45 7.92
N THR A 63 1.79 11.64 8.91
CA THR A 63 1.64 10.20 8.72
C THR A 63 0.63 9.95 7.61
N PRO A 64 1.06 9.34 6.49
CA PRO A 64 0.17 9.05 5.36
C PRO A 64 -0.95 8.12 5.82
N LEU A 65 -2.05 8.08 5.08
CA LEU A 65 -3.07 7.07 5.34
C LEU A 65 -2.45 5.67 5.23
N LEU A 66 -2.53 4.89 6.31
CA LEU A 66 -2.00 3.53 6.36
C LEU A 66 -3.14 2.51 6.34
N ARG A 67 -2.84 1.31 5.85
CA ARG A 67 -3.70 0.12 6.00
C ARG A 67 -2.88 -1.01 6.60
N ALA A 68 -3.37 -1.55 7.70
CA ALA A 68 -2.89 -2.81 8.26
C ALA A 68 -3.80 -3.97 7.83
N SER A 69 -3.22 -5.10 7.46
CA SER A 69 -3.93 -6.35 7.16
C SER A 69 -3.33 -7.51 7.94
N THR A 70 -4.12 -8.55 8.16
CA THR A 70 -3.65 -9.82 8.72
C THR A 70 -4.59 -10.96 8.31
N PRO A 71 -4.07 -12.15 7.95
CA PRO A 71 -4.90 -13.32 7.71
C PRO A 71 -5.70 -13.72 8.95
N ILE A 72 -6.92 -14.20 8.74
CA ILE A 72 -7.74 -14.78 9.81
C ILE A 72 -8.25 -16.16 9.40
N GLU A 73 -8.40 -17.05 10.38
CA GLU A 73 -9.06 -18.33 10.15
C GLU A 73 -10.58 -18.15 10.06
N SER A 74 -11.18 -18.74 9.02
CA SER A 74 -12.62 -18.68 8.82
C SER A 74 -13.40 -19.41 9.92
N GLY A 75 -14.50 -18.79 10.39
CA GLY A 75 -15.45 -19.40 11.31
C GLY A 75 -15.15 -19.25 12.79
N ALA A 76 -13.98 -18.70 13.18
CA ALA A 76 -13.68 -18.35 14.56
C ALA A 76 -14.13 -16.91 14.90
N PRO A 77 -14.54 -16.62 16.15
CA PRO A 77 -14.67 -15.24 16.62
C PRO A 77 -13.31 -14.54 16.50
N VAL A 78 -13.30 -13.37 15.89
CA VAL A 78 -12.09 -12.54 15.77
C VAL A 78 -12.12 -11.46 16.85
N ASN A 79 -11.06 -11.41 17.66
CA ASN A 79 -10.83 -10.35 18.63
C ASN A 79 -9.66 -9.49 18.14
N ILE A 80 -9.86 -8.18 18.03
CA ILE A 80 -8.82 -7.23 17.63
C ILE A 80 -8.73 -6.18 18.73
N VAL A 81 -7.53 -5.97 19.25
CA VAL A 81 -7.26 -4.93 20.25
C VAL A 81 -6.42 -3.83 19.61
N PHE A 82 -6.96 -2.62 19.56
CA PHE A 82 -6.22 -1.44 19.12
C PHE A 82 -5.76 -0.67 20.35
N SER A 83 -4.47 -0.34 20.40
CA SER A 83 -3.89 0.38 21.53
C SER A 83 -2.98 1.50 21.04
N VAL A 84 -3.11 2.68 21.64
CA VAL A 84 -2.18 3.80 21.49
C VAL A 84 -1.43 3.95 22.80
N GLN A 85 -0.10 3.93 22.76
CA GLN A 85 0.73 4.14 23.93
C GLN A 85 1.37 5.52 23.82
N ASP A 86 0.96 6.43 24.69
CA ASP A 86 1.70 7.66 24.99
C ASP A 86 2.81 7.29 25.97
N LEU A 87 4.06 7.37 25.51
CA LEU A 87 5.22 6.97 26.29
C LEU A 87 5.96 8.16 26.92
N GLY A 88 5.35 9.34 26.95
CA GLY A 88 5.66 10.37 27.94
C GLY A 88 6.86 11.28 27.62
N ASP A 89 7.05 11.70 26.37
CA ASP A 89 7.93 12.85 26.09
C ASP A 89 7.30 14.19 26.52
N SER A 90 6.01 14.22 26.88
CA SER A 90 5.23 15.43 27.20
C SER A 90 5.21 16.49 26.09
N ILE A 91 5.62 16.12 24.87
CA ILE A 91 5.79 17.03 23.71
C ILE A 91 4.91 16.56 22.55
N TYR A 92 4.83 15.26 22.32
CA TYR A 92 3.96 14.66 21.31
C TYR A 92 2.78 13.98 22.00
N ASP A 93 1.57 14.31 21.55
CA ASP A 93 0.34 13.60 21.90
C ASP A 93 -0.08 12.77 20.68
N SER A 94 -0.37 11.48 20.89
CA SER A 94 -0.78 10.60 19.80
C SER A 94 -2.29 10.39 19.73
N ALA A 95 -2.82 10.45 18.51
CA ALA A 95 -4.18 10.08 18.18
C ALA A 95 -4.17 9.20 16.93
N VAL A 96 -5.08 8.21 16.90
CA VAL A 96 -5.24 7.31 15.75
C VAL A 96 -6.67 7.38 15.26
N PHE A 97 -6.82 7.61 13.95
CA PHE A 97 -8.09 7.57 13.25
C PHE A 97 -8.19 6.25 12.50
N LEU A 98 -9.18 5.44 12.87
CA LEU A 98 -9.48 4.17 12.20
C LEU A 98 -10.73 4.36 11.36
N ASP A 99 -10.66 4.00 10.09
CA ASP A 99 -11.79 4.01 9.17
C ASP A 99 -11.70 2.84 8.19
N ASN A 100 -12.80 2.59 7.47
CA ASN A 100 -12.86 1.67 6.35
C ASN A 100 -12.42 0.25 6.74
N PHE A 101 -12.95 -0.25 7.85
CA PHE A 101 -12.74 -1.63 8.29
C PHE A 101 -13.56 -2.58 7.40
N PHE A 102 -12.91 -3.52 6.73
CA PHE A 102 -13.57 -4.49 5.87
C PHE A 102 -12.89 -5.86 5.94
N TRP A 103 -13.66 -6.89 5.59
CA TRP A 103 -13.12 -8.21 5.33
C TRP A 103 -12.82 -8.35 3.85
N SER A 104 -11.65 -8.90 3.56
CA SER A 104 -11.21 -9.24 2.21
C SER A 104 -11.01 -10.74 2.12
N SER A 105 -11.29 -11.31 0.96
CA SER A 105 -10.89 -12.66 0.59
C SER A 105 -9.59 -12.68 -0.22
N ASP A 106 -8.81 -11.60 -0.17
CA ASP A 106 -7.56 -11.47 -0.92
C ASP A 106 -6.62 -12.64 -0.54
N PRO A 107 -6.26 -13.52 -1.49
CA PRO A 107 -5.39 -14.66 -1.25
C PRO A 107 -3.96 -14.22 -0.89
N GLU A 108 -3.60 -12.98 -1.23
CA GLU A 108 -2.32 -12.36 -0.93
C GLU A 108 -2.39 -11.46 0.31
N CYS A 109 -3.39 -11.65 1.18
CA CYS A 109 -3.43 -10.98 2.47
C CYS A 109 -2.20 -11.37 3.29
N SER A 110 -1.33 -10.41 3.58
CA SER A 110 -0.20 -10.57 4.50
C SER A 110 -0.39 -9.69 5.72
N GLU A 111 0.25 -10.12 6.80
CA GLU A 111 0.44 -9.31 7.99
C GLU A 111 1.26 -8.05 7.67
N GLY A 112 0.95 -6.94 8.34
CA GLY A 112 1.71 -5.70 8.26
C GLY A 112 0.85 -4.49 7.88
N ALA A 113 1.45 -3.32 8.04
CA ALA A 113 0.92 -2.04 7.61
C ALA A 113 1.74 -1.50 6.43
N GLY A 114 1.03 -0.89 5.49
CA GLY A 114 1.60 -0.15 4.37
C GLY A 114 0.79 1.09 4.07
N PHE A 115 1.20 1.86 3.05
CA PHE A 115 0.35 2.91 2.51
C PHE A 115 -1.02 2.33 2.17
N ALA A 116 -2.07 3.03 2.61
CA ALA A 116 -3.42 2.67 2.25
C ALA A 116 -3.56 2.77 0.73
N PRO A 117 -4.15 1.75 0.08
CA PRO A 117 -4.29 1.78 -1.35
C PRO A 117 -5.39 2.76 -1.77
N GLU A 118 -5.15 3.40 -2.90
CA GLU A 118 -6.16 4.15 -3.64
C GLU A 118 -7.06 3.15 -4.38
N ILE A 119 -8.38 3.34 -4.31
CA ILE A 119 -9.35 2.37 -4.84
C ILE A 119 -10.36 3.10 -5.72
N THR A 120 -10.44 2.70 -6.99
CA THR A 120 -11.40 3.27 -7.94
C THR A 120 -12.27 2.16 -8.55
N PRO A 121 -13.61 2.27 -8.52
CA PRO A 121 -14.46 1.34 -9.27
C PRO A 121 -14.31 1.57 -10.76
N ILE A 122 -14.08 0.49 -11.52
CA ILE A 122 -14.04 0.53 -12.98
C ILE A 122 -15.24 -0.27 -13.51
N LEU A 123 -16.00 0.35 -14.40
CA LEU A 123 -17.22 -0.22 -14.97
C LEU A 123 -16.98 -0.68 -16.41
N PRO A 124 -17.43 -1.89 -16.81
CA PRO A 124 -17.44 -2.30 -18.21
C PRO A 124 -18.21 -1.30 -19.08
N GLY A 125 -17.79 -1.09 -20.34
CA GLY A 125 -18.39 -0.10 -21.24
C GLY A 125 -18.12 1.37 -20.92
N VAL A 126 -17.52 1.69 -19.77
CA VAL A 126 -17.23 3.08 -19.37
C VAL A 126 -15.75 3.30 -19.11
N GLY A 127 -15.08 2.36 -18.45
CA GLY A 127 -13.71 2.53 -17.98
C GLY A 127 -13.65 3.31 -16.67
N GLY A 128 -12.53 3.98 -16.42
CA GLY A 128 -12.34 4.83 -15.24
C GLY A 128 -10.89 5.29 -15.07
N ILE A 129 -10.70 6.36 -14.29
CA ILE A 129 -9.38 6.91 -13.99
C ILE A 129 -9.13 6.79 -12.50
N LEU A 130 -8.09 6.05 -12.12
CA LEU A 130 -7.52 6.09 -10.78
C LEU A 130 -6.47 7.20 -10.74
N SER A 131 -6.49 8.03 -9.71
CA SER A 131 -5.52 9.10 -9.50
C SER A 131 -4.98 9.02 -8.08
N TYR A 132 -3.67 8.87 -7.96
CA TYR A 132 -2.94 8.86 -6.69
C TYR A 132 -2.00 10.06 -6.64
N THR A 133 -1.98 10.76 -5.49
CA THR A 133 -1.07 11.89 -5.25
C THR A 133 -0.11 11.51 -4.15
N ASN A 134 1.19 11.63 -4.44
CA ASN A 134 2.23 11.37 -3.47
C ASN A 134 2.38 12.53 -2.48
N LEU A 135 3.12 12.29 -1.39
CA LEU A 135 3.40 13.32 -0.37
C LEU A 135 4.20 14.51 -0.90
N ASP A 136 5.01 14.29 -1.94
CA ASP A 136 5.76 15.34 -2.65
C ASP A 136 4.92 16.07 -3.71
N GLY A 137 3.64 15.70 -3.87
CA GLY A 137 2.68 16.34 -4.76
C GLY A 137 2.64 15.78 -6.18
N THR A 138 3.51 14.85 -6.54
CA THR A 138 3.48 14.23 -7.88
C THR A 138 2.32 13.25 -8.02
N HIS A 139 1.82 13.11 -9.24
CA HIS A 139 0.67 12.27 -9.54
C HIS A 139 1.06 10.94 -10.22
N THR A 140 0.29 9.90 -9.90
CA THR A 140 0.23 8.67 -10.68
C THR A 140 -1.21 8.46 -11.12
N THR A 141 -1.45 8.37 -12.43
CA THR A 141 -2.78 8.12 -12.98
C THR A 141 -2.81 6.81 -13.74
N VAL A 142 -3.86 6.02 -13.54
CA VAL A 142 -4.15 4.85 -14.35
C VAL A 142 -5.48 5.07 -15.04
N ASP A 143 -5.44 5.29 -16.35
CA ASP A 143 -6.61 5.42 -17.22
C ASP A 143 -6.95 4.06 -17.81
N VAL A 144 -8.05 3.48 -17.36
CA VAL A 144 -8.59 2.22 -17.86
C VAL A 144 -9.67 2.56 -18.89
N PRO A 145 -9.45 2.26 -20.19
CA PRO A 145 -10.42 2.62 -21.20
C PRO A 145 -11.71 1.80 -21.08
N ALA A 146 -12.78 2.30 -21.71
CA ALA A 146 -14.01 1.55 -21.87
C ALA A 146 -13.73 0.16 -22.46
N ASP A 147 -14.45 -0.84 -21.94
CA ASP A 147 -14.35 -2.25 -22.36
C ASP A 147 -12.98 -2.92 -22.13
N ALA A 148 -12.05 -2.30 -21.40
CA ALA A 148 -10.81 -2.96 -20.99
C ALA A 148 -11.04 -4.13 -20.00
N ILE A 149 -12.23 -4.23 -19.42
CA ILE A 149 -12.63 -5.24 -18.45
C ILE A 149 -14.04 -5.76 -18.80
N SER A 150 -14.31 -7.04 -18.48
CA SER A 150 -15.62 -7.66 -18.70
C SER A 150 -16.61 -7.44 -17.55
N ASP A 151 -16.08 -7.30 -16.33
CA ASP A 151 -16.85 -7.28 -15.09
C ASP A 151 -16.50 -6.04 -14.27
N THR A 152 -17.40 -5.60 -13.41
CA THR A 152 -17.10 -4.48 -12.51
C THR A 152 -16.01 -4.86 -11.52
N ILE A 153 -14.91 -4.11 -11.52
CA ILE A 153 -13.79 -4.28 -10.60
C ILE A 153 -13.61 -3.05 -9.72
N TYR A 154 -12.91 -3.25 -8.62
CA TYR A 154 -12.17 -2.20 -7.94
C TYR A 154 -10.72 -2.29 -8.38
N LEU A 155 -10.24 -1.26 -9.09
CA LEU A 155 -8.82 -1.06 -9.32
C LEU A 155 -8.19 -0.55 -8.03
N VAL A 156 -7.08 -1.17 -7.62
CA VAL A 156 -6.40 -0.93 -6.35
C VAL A 156 -4.96 -0.58 -6.65
N PHE A 157 -4.56 0.65 -6.32
CA PHE A 157 -3.18 1.11 -6.41
C PHE A 157 -2.59 1.16 -5.01
N GLN A 158 -1.50 0.44 -4.77
CA GLN A 158 -0.80 0.44 -3.49
C GLN A 158 0.64 0.91 -3.65
N LYS A 159 0.97 2.07 -3.09
CA LYS A 159 2.34 2.58 -3.06
C LYS A 159 3.25 1.68 -2.22
N PHE A 160 4.49 1.51 -2.68
CA PHE A 160 5.61 0.98 -1.90
C PHE A 160 6.69 2.04 -1.68
N ILE A 161 7.45 1.91 -0.58
CA ILE A 161 8.63 2.74 -0.31
C ILE A 161 9.77 2.36 -1.28
N SER A 162 9.96 1.06 -1.48
CA SER A 162 10.93 0.46 -2.38
C SER A 162 10.33 -0.74 -3.11
N PRO A 163 10.89 -1.18 -4.24
CA PRO A 163 10.53 -2.48 -4.82
C PRO A 163 10.69 -3.59 -3.78
N THR A 164 9.79 -4.58 -3.80
CA THR A 164 9.86 -5.73 -2.88
C THR A 164 10.85 -6.78 -3.37
N ASN A 165 11.18 -6.74 -4.66
CA ASN A 165 12.12 -7.66 -5.30
C ASN A 165 13.46 -6.97 -5.61
N PRO A 166 14.60 -7.67 -5.45
CA PRO A 166 15.91 -7.07 -5.63
C PRO A 166 16.14 -6.62 -7.08
N LEU A 167 16.79 -5.46 -7.24
CA LEU A 167 17.23 -4.95 -8.54
C LEU A 167 18.35 -5.83 -9.14
N ASN A 168 19.23 -6.36 -8.26
CA ASN A 168 20.43 -7.09 -8.64
C ASN A 168 20.28 -8.59 -8.32
N GLY A 169 19.48 -9.30 -9.12
CA GLY A 169 19.33 -10.76 -9.05
C GLY A 169 20.13 -11.51 -10.12
N PRO A 170 20.48 -12.80 -9.92
CA PRO A 170 21.21 -13.62 -10.90
C PRO A 170 20.42 -13.88 -12.20
N SER A 171 19.13 -13.54 -12.24
CA SER A 171 18.26 -13.59 -13.41
C SER A 171 18.07 -12.18 -13.96
N VAL A 172 19.00 -11.83 -14.85
CA VAL A 172 19.11 -10.65 -15.73
C VAL A 172 17.81 -9.84 -15.90
N ILE A 173 17.88 -8.58 -15.47
CA ILE A 173 17.13 -7.46 -16.06
C ILE A 173 17.33 -7.52 -17.58
N GLN A 174 16.28 -7.78 -18.36
CA GLN A 174 16.35 -7.65 -19.82
C GLN A 174 16.19 -6.17 -20.20
N THR A 175 17.17 -5.34 -19.85
CA THR A 175 17.24 -3.97 -20.38
C THR A 175 17.84 -4.00 -21.78
N PRO A 176 17.32 -3.18 -22.70
CA PRO A 176 18.03 -2.83 -23.94
C PRO A 176 19.37 -2.14 -23.66
N ASP A 177 19.49 -1.49 -22.50
CA ASP A 177 20.60 -0.62 -22.13
C ASP A 177 21.55 -1.32 -21.15
N SER A 178 22.84 -1.34 -21.47
CA SER A 178 23.91 -2.08 -20.79
C SER A 178 24.35 -1.51 -19.42
N GLY A 179 23.52 -0.67 -18.80
CA GLY A 179 23.76 -0.04 -17.50
C GLY A 179 23.22 -0.88 -16.33
N SER A 180 23.67 -0.54 -15.11
CA SER A 180 23.05 -1.07 -13.89
C SER A 180 21.82 -0.23 -13.59
N LEU A 181 20.62 -0.83 -13.59
CA LEU A 181 19.40 -0.10 -13.22
C LEU A 181 19.50 0.51 -11.82
N GLN A 182 19.09 1.76 -11.72
CA GLN A 182 18.94 2.53 -10.50
C GLN A 182 17.46 2.82 -10.29
N TYR A 183 17.00 2.58 -9.06
CA TYR A 183 15.61 2.79 -8.67
C TYR A 183 15.30 4.28 -8.56
N ALA A 184 14.21 4.71 -9.20
CA ALA A 184 13.78 6.09 -9.25
C ALA A 184 12.76 6.44 -8.15
N ASN A 185 12.88 5.86 -6.94
CA ASN A 185 12.02 6.13 -5.79
C ASN A 185 10.48 5.98 -6.00
N ARG A 186 10.06 5.32 -7.09
CA ARG A 186 8.65 5.01 -7.39
C ARG A 186 8.44 3.51 -7.54
N ALA A 187 7.79 2.89 -6.57
CA ALA A 187 7.33 1.50 -6.65
C ALA A 187 5.88 1.40 -6.17
N PHE A 188 5.11 0.51 -6.77
CA PHE A 188 3.72 0.27 -6.41
C PHE A 188 3.23 -1.10 -6.89
N ASN A 189 2.12 -1.55 -6.34
CA ASN A 189 1.37 -2.70 -6.82
C ASN A 189 0.02 -2.24 -7.37
N LEU A 190 -0.36 -2.75 -8.54
CA LEU A 190 -1.64 -2.49 -9.16
C LEU A 190 -2.42 -3.80 -9.22
N LYS A 191 -3.58 -3.84 -8.55
CA LYS A 191 -4.44 -5.03 -8.46
C LYS A 191 -5.85 -4.72 -8.93
N ALA A 192 -6.55 -5.74 -9.40
CA ALA A 192 -7.99 -5.66 -9.69
C ALA A 192 -8.74 -6.67 -8.82
N ILE A 193 -9.77 -6.20 -8.13
CA ILE A 193 -10.62 -7.04 -7.27
C ILE A 193 -12.04 -7.00 -7.82
N LEU A 194 -12.66 -8.14 -8.14
CA LEU A 194 -14.06 -8.17 -8.54
C LEU A 194 -14.94 -7.58 -7.42
N ALA A 195 -15.92 -6.76 -7.78
CA ALA A 195 -16.73 -6.04 -6.79
C ALA A 195 -17.52 -6.95 -5.84
N ALA A 196 -17.75 -8.21 -6.22
CA ALA A 196 -18.41 -9.21 -5.39
C ALA A 196 -17.62 -9.61 -4.11
N TYR A 197 -16.35 -9.21 -3.99
CA TYR A 197 -15.45 -9.73 -2.94
C TYR A 197 -15.15 -8.79 -1.76
N LYS A 198 -15.74 -7.59 -1.71
CA LYS A 198 -15.61 -6.70 -0.54
C LYS A 198 -16.88 -6.68 0.30
N ALA A 199 -16.74 -6.96 1.59
CA ALA A 199 -17.83 -6.86 2.55
C ALA A 199 -17.47 -5.88 3.69
N TYR A 200 -18.24 -4.81 3.79
CA TYR A 200 -18.12 -3.82 4.86
C TYR A 200 -19.01 -4.22 6.03
N LEU A 201 -18.44 -4.25 7.22
CA LEU A 201 -19.20 -4.43 8.46
C LEU A 201 -19.20 -3.13 9.27
N PRO A 202 -20.32 -2.78 9.91
CA PRO A 202 -20.29 -1.71 10.89
C PRO A 202 -19.37 -2.10 12.05
N LEU A 203 -18.43 -1.23 12.40
CA LEU A 203 -17.62 -1.38 13.60
C LEU A 203 -18.54 -1.27 14.82
N VAL A 204 -18.62 -2.33 15.63
CA VAL A 204 -19.34 -2.30 16.91
C VAL A 204 -18.31 -2.10 18.02
N VAL A 205 -18.27 -0.89 18.57
CA VAL A 205 -17.40 -0.56 19.71
C VAL A 205 -18.02 -1.11 20.99
N ASN A 206 -17.42 -2.14 21.56
CA ASN A 206 -17.82 -2.67 22.86
C ASN A 206 -17.16 -1.86 23.99
N ASN A 207 -17.74 -0.71 24.34
CA ASN A 207 -17.34 0.00 25.54
C ASN A 207 -17.87 -0.75 26.77
N SER A 208 -16.99 -1.44 27.50
CA SER A 208 -17.33 -2.04 28.79
C SER A 208 -17.32 -0.98 29.89
N THR A 209 -18.38 -0.18 29.97
CA THR A 209 -18.83 0.41 31.25
C THR A 209 -20.32 0.07 31.49
N PRO A 210 -20.74 -0.18 32.73
CA PRO A 210 -21.90 -1.03 33.00
C PRO A 210 -23.22 -0.31 32.79
N GLY A 211 -24.05 -0.86 31.89
CA GLY A 211 -25.50 -0.62 31.88
C GLY A 211 -26.03 -0.05 30.57
N MET A 212 -25.98 -0.81 29.49
CA MET A 212 -26.99 -0.78 28.41
C MET A 212 -26.76 -1.95 27.45
N ALA A 213 -27.86 -2.53 26.97
CA ALA A 213 -27.88 -3.82 26.27
C ALA A 213 -27.06 -3.82 24.98
N ALA A 214 -26.16 -4.81 24.86
CA ALA A 214 -25.51 -5.16 23.60
C ALA A 214 -26.54 -5.79 22.66
N ALA A 215 -26.74 -5.19 21.48
CA ALA A 215 -27.37 -5.88 20.36
C ALA A 215 -26.30 -6.74 19.68
N THR A 216 -26.10 -7.96 20.17
CA THR A 216 -25.27 -8.96 19.50
C THR A 216 -26.06 -9.57 18.33
N THR A 217 -26.01 -8.93 17.17
CA THR A 217 -26.38 -9.62 15.92
C THR A 217 -25.11 -10.18 15.29
N SER A 218 -24.69 -11.36 15.75
CA SER A 218 -23.70 -12.17 15.04
C SER A 218 -24.41 -12.88 13.88
N ALA A 219 -24.44 -12.25 12.71
CA ALA A 219 -24.75 -12.97 11.48
C ALA A 219 -23.46 -13.62 10.96
N PRO A 220 -23.41 -14.94 10.70
CA PRO A 220 -22.27 -15.52 10.00
C PRO A 220 -22.17 -14.91 8.61
N LEU A 221 -21.07 -14.19 8.32
CA LEU A 221 -20.74 -13.80 6.97
C LEU A 221 -20.25 -15.05 6.23
N ASN A 222 -21.10 -15.64 5.41
CA ASN A 222 -20.68 -16.65 4.46
C ASN A 222 -20.14 -15.95 3.20
N ILE A 223 -18.89 -15.49 3.26
CA ILE A 223 -18.17 -15.05 2.06
C ILE A 223 -17.72 -16.32 1.33
N THR A 224 -18.21 -16.54 0.11
CA THR A 224 -17.76 -17.64 -0.76
C THR A 224 -16.92 -17.03 -1.86
N THR A 225 -15.64 -17.40 -1.95
CA THR A 225 -14.71 -16.81 -2.93
C THR A 225 -13.90 -17.88 -3.64
N SER A 226 -13.86 -17.75 -4.96
CA SER A 226 -12.78 -18.20 -5.82
C SER A 226 -12.23 -16.93 -6.45
N ASP A 227 -10.93 -16.64 -6.35
CA ASP A 227 -10.35 -15.51 -7.06
C ASP A 227 -10.74 -15.60 -8.54
N GLY A 228 -11.50 -14.62 -9.00
CA GLY A 228 -11.71 -14.47 -10.43
C GLY A 228 -10.50 -13.76 -10.96
N ASP A 229 -9.64 -14.47 -11.70
CA ASP A 229 -8.56 -13.85 -12.45
C ASP A 229 -9.15 -12.75 -13.35
N VAL A 230 -8.86 -11.48 -13.04
CA VAL A 230 -9.26 -10.35 -13.88
C VAL A 230 -8.26 -10.25 -15.03
N THR A 231 -8.75 -10.43 -16.25
CA THR A 231 -7.94 -10.25 -17.46
C THR A 231 -8.28 -8.92 -18.12
N LEU A 232 -7.27 -8.15 -18.51
CA LEU A 232 -7.44 -6.95 -19.31
C LEU A 232 -7.68 -7.32 -20.77
N LEU A 233 -8.74 -6.77 -21.35
CA LEU A 233 -9.09 -6.92 -22.77
C LEU A 233 -8.40 -5.86 -23.63
N HIS A 234 -8.10 -4.70 -23.05
CA HIS A 234 -7.42 -3.58 -23.68
C HIS A 234 -6.34 -3.01 -22.73
N PRO A 235 -5.24 -2.45 -23.27
CA PRO A 235 -4.23 -1.81 -22.45
C PRO A 235 -4.81 -0.65 -21.64
N MET A 236 -4.36 -0.50 -20.40
CA MET A 236 -4.55 0.72 -19.61
C MET A 236 -3.36 1.66 -19.80
N GLN A 237 -3.59 2.96 -19.74
CA GLN A 237 -2.52 3.96 -19.78
C GLN A 237 -2.10 4.31 -18.36
N ILE A 238 -0.81 4.15 -18.05
CA ILE A 238 -0.23 4.62 -16.79
C ILE A 238 0.57 5.87 -17.08
N THR A 239 0.33 6.93 -16.32
CA THR A 239 1.17 8.15 -16.28
C THR A 239 1.77 8.28 -14.89
N LEU A 240 3.09 8.47 -14.83
CA LEU A 240 3.84 8.70 -13.61
C LEU A 240 4.55 10.03 -13.73
N GLU A 241 4.21 10.96 -12.85
CA GLU A 241 5.02 12.15 -12.61
C GLU A 241 6.12 11.83 -11.59
N TYR A 242 7.24 12.53 -11.72
CA TYR A 242 8.39 12.41 -10.83
C TYR A 242 8.97 13.75 -10.43
N SER A 243 9.73 13.75 -9.33
CA SER A 243 10.49 14.90 -8.85
C SER A 243 11.98 14.71 -9.15
N ASP A 244 12.75 15.78 -9.10
CA ASP A 244 14.22 15.70 -9.25
C ASP A 244 14.85 14.83 -8.14
N GLU A 245 14.23 14.79 -6.95
CA GLU A 245 14.68 13.96 -5.82
C GLU A 245 14.47 12.47 -6.12
N ASP A 246 13.41 12.10 -6.84
CA ASP A 246 13.16 10.71 -7.20
C ASP A 246 14.26 10.10 -8.05
N ILE A 247 14.83 10.94 -8.92
CA ILE A 247 15.79 10.54 -9.95
C ILE A 247 17.20 11.00 -9.60
N ALA A 248 17.45 11.41 -8.36
CA ALA A 248 18.73 12.01 -7.94
C ALA A 248 19.95 11.10 -8.23
N ASP A 249 19.75 9.79 -8.20
CA ASP A 249 20.79 8.80 -8.49
C ASP A 249 20.90 8.43 -9.99
N ILE A 250 19.96 8.85 -10.83
CA ILE A 250 19.85 8.48 -12.26
C ILE A 250 20.60 9.50 -13.12
N SER A 251 21.47 9.01 -13.99
CA SER A 251 22.39 9.85 -14.76
C SER A 251 21.83 10.25 -16.13
N ASP A 252 20.97 9.41 -16.71
CA ASP A 252 20.25 9.65 -17.96
C ASP A 252 18.75 9.58 -17.74
N GLU A 253 18.11 10.73 -17.52
CA GLU A 253 16.66 10.84 -17.35
C GLU A 253 15.88 10.28 -18.55
N ALA A 254 16.45 10.32 -19.76
CA ALA A 254 15.80 9.76 -20.95
C ALA A 254 15.74 8.21 -20.93
N SER A 255 16.49 7.58 -20.02
CA SER A 255 16.46 6.13 -19.77
C SER A 255 15.36 5.70 -18.80
N LEU A 256 14.61 6.63 -18.20
CA LEU A 256 13.53 6.31 -17.25
C LEU A 256 12.46 5.45 -17.92
N ARG A 257 12.20 4.29 -17.33
CA ARG A 257 11.16 3.34 -17.76
C ARG A 257 10.39 2.81 -16.56
N LEU A 258 9.21 2.27 -16.83
CA LEU A 258 8.45 1.49 -15.85
C LEU A 258 8.77 0.01 -16.07
N TYR A 259 9.09 -0.69 -15.00
CA TYR A 259 9.37 -2.12 -15.00
C TYR A 259 8.30 -2.85 -14.22
N GLN A 260 7.90 -4.04 -14.70
CA GLN A 260 7.03 -4.96 -13.99
C GLN A 260 7.82 -6.16 -13.47
N TRP A 261 7.54 -6.59 -12.25
CA TRP A 261 8.02 -7.89 -11.77
C TRP A 261 7.19 -9.02 -12.35
N ASN A 262 7.82 -9.94 -13.09
CA ASN A 262 7.13 -11.09 -13.71
C ASN A 262 7.17 -12.38 -12.85
N GLY A 263 7.60 -12.27 -11.59
CA GLY A 263 7.85 -13.42 -10.71
C GLY A 263 9.30 -13.91 -10.71
N SER A 264 10.13 -13.47 -11.66
CA SER A 264 11.53 -13.92 -11.78
C SER A 264 12.53 -12.82 -12.14
N ALA A 265 12.08 -11.77 -12.83
CA ALA A 265 12.88 -10.64 -13.25
C ALA A 265 12.00 -9.39 -13.41
N TRP A 266 12.65 -8.24 -13.31
CA TRP A 266 12.09 -6.96 -13.74
C TRP A 266 12.18 -6.87 -15.27
N ILE A 267 11.02 -6.73 -15.92
CA ILE A 267 10.88 -6.58 -17.37
C ILE A 267 10.29 -5.21 -17.68
N ASP A 268 10.63 -4.62 -18.82
CA ASP A 268 10.02 -3.36 -19.26
C ASP A 268 8.49 -3.53 -19.38
N ALA A 269 7.73 -2.73 -18.63
CA ALA A 269 6.29 -2.87 -18.51
C ALA A 269 5.55 -2.71 -19.85
N VAL A 270 6.14 -2.02 -20.83
CA VAL A 270 5.53 -1.91 -22.17
C VAL A 270 5.45 -3.26 -22.88
N THR A 271 6.39 -4.17 -22.57
CA THR A 271 6.45 -5.52 -23.16
C THR A 271 5.39 -6.46 -22.61
N THR A 272 4.65 -6.03 -21.58
CA THR A 272 3.46 -6.75 -21.08
C THR A 272 2.33 -6.73 -22.10
N CYS A 273 2.30 -5.72 -22.97
CA CYS A 273 1.40 -5.65 -24.09
C CYS A 273 1.98 -6.35 -25.32
N ALA A 274 1.14 -7.10 -26.04
CA ALA A 274 1.56 -7.81 -27.24
C ALA A 274 2.09 -6.82 -28.30
N GLY A 275 3.38 -6.91 -28.62
CA GLY A 275 4.05 -6.04 -29.58
C GLY A 275 4.46 -4.67 -29.03
N GLY A 276 4.34 -4.43 -27.72
CA GLY A 276 4.79 -3.20 -27.08
C GLY A 276 6.30 -3.02 -27.18
N THR A 277 6.71 -1.79 -27.44
CA THR A 277 8.11 -1.39 -27.67
C THR A 277 8.44 -0.09 -26.95
N ALA A 278 9.72 0.25 -26.85
CA ALA A 278 10.17 1.53 -26.29
C ALA A 278 9.55 2.77 -26.99
N ALA A 279 9.06 2.64 -28.22
CA ALA A 279 8.40 3.73 -28.94
C ALA A 279 6.97 4.05 -28.42
N ASP A 280 6.38 3.17 -27.63
CA ASP A 280 5.05 3.38 -27.03
C ASP A 280 5.11 4.19 -25.72
N TYR A 281 6.33 4.50 -25.25
CA TYR A 281 6.52 5.46 -24.18
C TYR A 281 6.31 6.89 -24.70
N THR A 282 5.61 7.69 -23.89
CA THR A 282 5.60 9.15 -23.99
C THR A 282 6.27 9.70 -22.74
N SER A 283 7.38 10.40 -22.88
CA SER A 283 8.05 11.08 -21.77
C SER A 283 8.28 12.54 -22.08
N ASP A 284 8.22 13.36 -21.03
CA ASP A 284 8.55 14.79 -21.09
C ASP A 284 9.39 15.13 -19.86
N THR A 285 10.69 15.36 -20.07
CA THR A 285 11.67 15.69 -19.04
C THR A 285 11.56 17.16 -18.57
N ALA A 286 10.75 17.98 -19.25
CA ALA A 286 10.47 19.34 -18.79
C ALA A 286 9.23 19.39 -17.90
N ALA A 287 8.30 18.45 -18.11
CA ALA A 287 7.10 18.26 -17.31
C ALA A 287 7.23 17.10 -16.29
N ASN A 288 8.40 16.48 -16.21
CA ASN A 288 8.76 15.36 -15.34
C ASN A 288 7.72 14.23 -15.31
N TYR A 289 7.36 13.67 -16.48
CA TYR A 289 6.51 12.47 -16.51
C TYR A 289 6.93 11.41 -17.53
N VAL A 290 6.51 10.18 -17.26
CA VAL A 290 6.56 9.02 -18.16
C VAL A 290 5.17 8.42 -18.28
N GLN A 291 4.74 8.11 -19.50
CA GLN A 291 3.46 7.49 -19.81
C GLN A 291 3.66 6.29 -20.73
N LEU A 292 2.92 5.20 -20.49
CA LEU A 292 2.98 3.98 -21.30
C LEU A 292 1.67 3.17 -21.23
N PRO A 293 1.38 2.32 -22.23
CA PRO A 293 0.38 1.26 -22.10
C PRO A 293 0.89 0.10 -21.23
N VAL A 294 -0.02 -0.48 -20.44
CA VAL A 294 0.22 -1.69 -19.63
C VAL A 294 -0.95 -2.66 -19.80
N CYS A 295 -0.65 -3.96 -19.90
CA CYS A 295 -1.66 -5.00 -20.16
C CYS A 295 -1.80 -6.04 -19.04
N THR A 296 -1.11 -5.83 -17.92
CA THR A 296 -1.08 -6.75 -16.77
C THR A 296 -1.22 -5.98 -15.46
N PHE A 297 -1.71 -6.68 -14.44
CA PHE A 297 -1.66 -6.25 -13.04
C PHE A 297 -0.39 -6.80 -12.38
N GLY A 298 0.03 -6.22 -11.26
CA GLY A 298 1.17 -6.69 -10.47
C GLY A 298 2.03 -5.57 -9.90
N GLU A 299 3.25 -5.92 -9.51
CA GLU A 299 4.23 -5.00 -8.95
C GLU A 299 5.00 -4.27 -10.05
N PHE A 300 5.13 -2.96 -9.88
CA PHE A 300 5.82 -2.06 -10.78
C PHE A 300 6.86 -1.21 -10.02
N MET A 301 7.93 -0.84 -10.73
CA MET A 301 8.89 0.16 -10.27
C MET A 301 9.36 1.04 -11.43
N MET A 302 9.65 2.31 -11.17
CA MET A 302 10.35 3.18 -12.11
C MET A 302 11.86 3.07 -11.87
N ALA A 303 12.63 2.96 -12.95
CA ALA A 303 14.08 2.88 -12.91
C ALA A 303 14.73 3.42 -14.19
N GLY A 304 16.01 3.78 -14.09
CA GLY A 304 16.84 4.28 -15.19
C GLY A 304 18.32 3.93 -14.99
N ASN A 305 19.21 4.50 -15.80
CA ASN A 305 20.68 4.35 -15.75
C ASN A 305 21.39 5.69 -15.48
#